data_AF-A0A6A6N3Y4-F1
#
_entry.id   AF-A0A6A6N3Y4-F1
#
_cell.length_a   1.000
_cell.length_b   1.000
_cell.length_c   1.000
_cell.angle_alpha   90.00
_cell.angle_beta   90.00
_cell.angle_gamma   90.00
#
_symmetry.space_group_name_H-M   'P 1'
#
loop_
_entity.id
_entity.type
_entity.pdbx_description
1 polymer ?
#
loop_
_entity_poly.entity_id
_entity_poly.type
_entity_poly.pdbx_seq_one_letter_code
_entity_poly.pdbx_strand_id
1 'polypeptide(L)'
;MTKSTVRIEALEKRVEEILAWVNEKPTREELTRELESVYLIVEQRDKHIEALEEKTEYLLAMAAKLSEGEGEPIELEATQNPKGAVDDIKEDVRETIKIIQGELYELEGKVNLLIRATSNPIMGSYEVGNTKNPELKAFGGARDAKEVDNFLFDIELYFNATKNNSDEGRLKMVPMYLTVDAKLWWRTKVEEIILGQCSIASWDDFKKELKAQFYPENVAYNAQCKLNDLQ
;
A
#
# COMPACT_ATOMS: atom_id res chain seq x y z
N MET A 1 20.08 26.95 45.22
CA MET A 1 20.49 25.70 44.52
C MET A 1 21.84 25.92 43.85
N THR A 2 22.73 24.93 43.88
CA THR A 2 24.05 25.06 43.26
C THR A 2 23.97 24.72 41.76
N LYS A 3 24.87 25.29 40.95
CA LYS A 3 24.99 24.99 39.50
C LYS A 3 25.11 23.49 39.20
N SER A 4 25.55 22.70 40.17
CA SER A 4 25.64 21.24 40.09
C SER A 4 24.25 20.58 40.13
N THR A 5 23.32 21.06 40.96
CA THR A 5 21.97 20.51 41.09
C THR A 5 21.19 20.61 39.77
N VAL A 6 21.21 21.78 39.14
CA VAL A 6 20.52 22.02 37.84
C VAL A 6 21.06 21.11 36.72
N ARG A 7 22.36 20.82 36.74
CA ARG A 7 22.98 19.92 35.75
C ARG A 7 22.58 18.46 35.96
N ILE A 8 22.38 18.04 37.21
CA ILE A 8 21.95 16.68 37.55
C ILE A 8 20.50 16.48 37.10
N GLU A 9 19.60 17.41 37.43
CA GLU A 9 18.18 17.35 37.00
C GLU A 9 18.05 17.30 35.46
N ALA A 10 18.88 18.07 34.75
CA ALA A 10 18.89 18.05 33.28
C ALA A 10 19.41 16.72 32.68
N LEU A 11 20.31 16.03 33.38
CA LEU A 11 20.80 14.71 32.97
C LEU A 11 19.76 13.63 33.26
N GLU A 12 19.11 13.68 34.41
CA GLU A 12 18.01 12.76 34.78
C GLU A 12 16.89 12.82 33.75
N LYS A 13 16.45 14.03 33.37
CA LYS A 13 15.44 14.22 32.33
C LYS A 13 15.85 13.58 30.99
N ARG A 14 17.09 13.77 30.56
CA ARG A 14 17.60 13.17 29.31
C ARG A 14 17.67 11.65 29.37
N VAL A 15 17.98 11.08 30.54
CA VAL A 15 18.00 9.64 30.73
C VAL A 15 16.57 9.09 30.66
N GLU A 16 15.58 9.76 31.25
CA GLU A 16 14.18 9.38 31.12
C GLU A 16 13.68 9.45 29.67
N GLU A 17 14.04 10.49 28.93
CA GLU A 17 13.73 10.63 27.50
C GLU A 17 14.34 9.47 26.68
N ILE A 18 15.59 9.09 26.97
CA ILE A 18 16.26 7.96 26.32
C ILE A 18 15.58 6.64 26.67
N LEU A 19 15.22 6.42 27.94
CA LEU A 19 14.55 5.20 28.38
C LEU A 19 13.15 5.07 27.76
N ALA A 20 12.39 6.16 27.65
CA ALA A 20 11.11 6.17 26.95
C ALA A 20 11.30 5.78 25.47
N TRP A 21 12.28 6.37 24.78
CA TRP A 21 12.58 6.02 23.39
C TRP A 21 12.99 4.56 23.19
N VAL A 22 13.80 3.99 24.10
CA VAL A 22 14.20 2.58 24.06
C VAL A 22 13.02 1.65 24.30
N ASN A 23 12.13 2.00 25.22
CA ASN A 23 10.94 1.19 25.54
C ASN A 23 9.85 1.26 24.47
N GLU A 24 9.81 2.32 23.66
CA GLU A 24 8.91 2.42 22.51
C GLU A 24 9.34 1.57 21.31
N LYS A 25 10.58 1.05 21.31
CA LYS A 25 11.08 0.20 20.23
C LYS A 25 10.59 -1.25 20.40
N PRO A 26 10.02 -1.86 19.36
CA PRO A 26 9.70 -3.29 19.39
C PRO A 26 10.95 -4.10 19.70
N THR A 27 10.83 -5.08 20.58
CA THR A 27 11.94 -5.98 20.89
C THR A 27 12.21 -6.89 19.69
N ARG A 28 13.42 -7.46 19.64
CA ARG A 28 13.78 -8.43 18.60
C ARG A 28 12.82 -9.63 18.61
N GLU A 29 12.39 -10.05 19.79
CA GLU A 29 11.42 -11.11 19.99
C GLU A 29 10.05 -10.74 19.40
N GLU A 30 9.59 -9.50 19.58
CA GLU A 30 8.34 -8.98 19.01
C GLU A 30 8.39 -9.02 17.48
N LEU A 31 9.48 -8.52 16.89
CA LEU A 31 9.67 -8.54 15.43
C LEU A 31 9.77 -9.94 14.86
N THR A 32 10.39 -10.86 15.61
CA THR A 32 10.49 -12.27 15.20
C THR A 32 9.10 -12.90 15.18
N ARG A 33 8.27 -12.65 16.20
CA ARG A 33 6.88 -13.13 16.26
C ARG A 33 6.02 -12.58 15.13
N GLU A 34 6.15 -11.29 14.82
CA GLU A 34 5.42 -10.67 13.71
C GLU A 34 5.87 -11.24 12.35
N LEU A 35 7.16 -11.50 12.16
CA LEU A 35 7.68 -12.11 10.93
C LEU A 35 7.18 -13.55 10.76
N GLU A 36 7.17 -14.34 11.84
CA GLU A 36 6.58 -15.70 11.84
C GLU A 36 5.09 -15.67 11.52
N SER A 37 4.37 -14.67 12.05
CA SER A 37 2.95 -14.50 11.74
C SER A 37 2.70 -14.13 10.27
N VAL A 38 3.52 -13.25 9.71
CA VAL A 38 3.51 -12.89 8.28
C VAL A 38 3.76 -14.12 7.40
N TYR A 39 4.77 -14.93 7.75
CA TYR A 39 5.09 -16.16 7.03
C TYR A 39 3.90 -17.12 6.97
N LEU A 40 3.22 -17.32 8.11
CA LEU A 40 2.07 -18.22 8.19
C LEU A 40 0.89 -17.76 7.33
N ILE A 41 0.62 -16.44 7.26
CA ILE A 41 -0.44 -15.89 6.42
C ILE A 41 -0.14 -16.12 4.93
N VAL A 42 1.12 -15.92 4.52
CA VAL A 42 1.53 -16.17 3.14
C VAL A 42 1.37 -17.65 2.79
N GLU A 43 1.81 -18.55 3.66
CA GLU A 43 1.66 -20.01 3.45
C GLU A 43 0.19 -20.43 3.34
N GLN A 44 -0.70 -19.85 4.16
CA GLN A 44 -2.14 -20.14 4.09
C GLN A 44 -2.75 -19.66 2.77
N ARG A 45 -2.38 -18.46 2.34
CA ARG A 45 -2.86 -17.90 1.07
C ARG A 45 -2.42 -18.72 -0.13
N ASP A 46 -1.18 -19.19 -0.13
CA ASP A 46 -0.65 -20.01 -1.23
C ASP A 46 -1.45 -21.33 -1.36
N LYS A 47 -1.84 -21.96 -0.24
CA LYS A 47 -2.76 -23.14 -0.25
C LYS A 47 -4.13 -22.81 -0.84
N HIS A 48 -4.70 -21.64 -0.53
CA HIS A 48 -5.98 -21.22 -1.11
C HIS A 48 -5.87 -20.96 -2.62
N ILE A 49 -4.73 -20.45 -3.09
CA ILE A 49 -4.47 -20.23 -4.52
C ILE A 49 -4.36 -21.58 -5.25
N GLU A 50 -3.60 -22.54 -4.72
CA GLU A 50 -3.50 -23.89 -5.30
C GLU A 50 -4.90 -24.53 -5.46
N ALA A 51 -5.77 -24.42 -4.44
CA ALA A 51 -7.13 -24.94 -4.50
C ALA A 51 -8.01 -24.23 -5.56
N LEU A 52 -7.77 -22.95 -5.85
CA LEU A 52 -8.46 -22.21 -6.92
C LEU A 52 -7.95 -22.62 -8.30
N GLU A 53 -6.65 -22.87 -8.44
CA GLU A 53 -6.04 -23.35 -9.67
C GLU A 53 -6.60 -24.72 -10.05
N GLU A 54 -6.67 -25.67 -9.10
CA GLU A 54 -7.29 -26.99 -9.32
C GLU A 54 -8.75 -26.90 -9.77
N LYS A 55 -9.56 -26.05 -9.11
CA LYS A 55 -10.96 -25.83 -9.49
C LYS A 55 -11.08 -25.21 -10.88
N THR A 56 -10.16 -24.32 -11.24
CA THR A 56 -10.13 -23.69 -12.57
C THR A 56 -9.79 -24.72 -13.65
N GLU A 57 -8.81 -25.60 -13.42
CA GLU A 57 -8.50 -26.70 -14.32
C GLU A 57 -9.68 -27.66 -14.50
N TYR A 58 -10.39 -28.00 -13.42
CA TYR A 58 -11.59 -28.82 -13.48
C TYR A 58 -12.69 -28.19 -14.37
N LEU A 59 -12.94 -26.87 -14.22
CA LEU A 59 -13.90 -26.16 -15.06
C LEU A 59 -13.46 -26.08 -16.52
N LEU A 60 -12.17 -25.86 -16.78
CA LEU A 60 -11.60 -25.86 -18.14
C LEU A 60 -11.80 -27.23 -18.80
N ALA A 61 -11.54 -28.33 -18.08
CA ALA A 61 -11.76 -29.68 -18.57
C ALA A 61 -13.25 -29.96 -18.87
N MET A 62 -14.16 -29.50 -18.02
CA MET A 62 -15.61 -29.63 -18.24
C MET A 62 -16.07 -28.82 -19.47
N ALA A 63 -15.59 -27.59 -19.62
CA ALA A 63 -15.93 -26.72 -20.75
C ALA A 63 -15.40 -27.27 -22.09
N ALA A 64 -14.18 -27.79 -22.12
CA ALA A 64 -13.61 -28.42 -23.32
C ALA A 64 -14.47 -29.59 -23.81
N LYS A 65 -14.91 -30.48 -22.90
CA LYS A 65 -15.75 -31.64 -23.24
C LYS A 65 -17.16 -31.26 -23.70
N LEU A 66 -17.75 -30.19 -23.17
CA LEU A 66 -19.01 -29.64 -23.67
C LEU A 66 -18.87 -29.00 -25.06
N SER A 67 -17.68 -28.54 -25.42
CA SER A 67 -17.37 -27.98 -26.74
C SER A 67 -17.05 -29.04 -27.81
N GLU A 68 -16.60 -30.24 -27.42
CA GLU A 68 -16.12 -31.28 -28.35
C GLU A 68 -17.18 -32.31 -28.79
N GLY A 69 -18.31 -32.46 -28.08
CA GLY A 69 -19.45 -33.22 -28.60
C GLY A 69 -19.25 -34.74 -28.87
N GLU A 70 -18.17 -35.39 -28.41
CA GLU A 70 -17.94 -36.83 -28.64
C GLU A 70 -17.47 -37.62 -27.40
N GLY A 71 -18.28 -38.63 -27.03
CA GLY A 71 -17.94 -40.00 -26.58
C GLY A 71 -16.85 -40.31 -25.53
N GLU A 72 -17.26 -40.57 -24.28
CA GLU A 72 -17.17 -41.85 -23.51
C GLU A 72 -17.28 -41.57 -21.98
N PRO A 73 -17.94 -42.46 -21.21
CA PRO A 73 -18.34 -42.16 -19.84
C PRO A 73 -17.17 -42.35 -18.87
N ILE A 74 -16.70 -41.25 -18.28
CA ILE A 74 -15.96 -41.34 -17.02
C ILE A 74 -17.01 -41.44 -15.91
N GLU A 75 -16.84 -42.42 -15.02
CA GLU A 75 -17.61 -42.61 -13.79
C GLU A 75 -17.50 -41.37 -12.88
N LEU A 76 -18.28 -40.33 -13.19
CA LEU A 76 -18.63 -39.28 -12.25
C LEU A 76 -20.07 -39.57 -11.85
N GLU A 77 -20.22 -40.14 -10.65
CA GLU A 77 -21.49 -40.30 -9.94
C GLU A 77 -22.40 -39.09 -10.24
N ALA A 78 -23.54 -39.40 -10.85
CA ALA A 78 -24.43 -38.49 -11.55
C ALA A 78 -24.59 -37.10 -10.89
N THR A 79 -24.08 -36.04 -11.52
CA THR A 79 -24.65 -34.71 -11.31
C THR A 79 -25.79 -34.52 -12.30
N GLN A 80 -27.01 -34.82 -11.85
CA GLN A 80 -28.26 -34.67 -12.62
C GLN A 80 -28.55 -33.20 -13.04
N ASN A 81 -27.67 -32.25 -12.73
CA ASN A 81 -27.78 -30.84 -13.05
C ASN A 81 -26.38 -30.17 -13.16
N PRO A 82 -25.75 -30.15 -14.34
CA PRO A 82 -24.43 -29.54 -14.54
C PRO A 82 -24.42 -28.03 -14.23
N LYS A 83 -25.57 -27.37 -14.35
CA LYS A 83 -25.72 -25.96 -13.98
C LYS A 83 -25.64 -25.76 -12.46
N GLY A 84 -26.23 -26.67 -11.68
CA GLY A 84 -26.15 -26.64 -10.21
C GLY A 84 -24.71 -26.81 -9.72
N ALA A 85 -23.95 -27.76 -10.30
CA ALA A 85 -22.55 -27.95 -9.96
C ALA A 85 -21.69 -26.71 -10.29
N VAL A 86 -21.95 -26.02 -11.41
CA VAL A 86 -21.27 -24.76 -11.76
C VAL A 86 -21.64 -23.64 -10.78
N ASP A 87 -22.91 -23.54 -10.38
CA ASP A 87 -23.37 -22.52 -9.42
C ASP A 87 -22.76 -22.75 -8.02
N ASP A 88 -22.64 -24.00 -7.57
CA ASP A 88 -22.01 -24.36 -6.29
C ASP A 88 -20.51 -24.03 -6.30
N ILE A 89 -19.79 -24.41 -7.37
CA ILE A 89 -18.36 -24.09 -7.54
C ILE A 89 -18.16 -22.57 -7.59
N LYS A 90 -19.06 -21.82 -8.25
CA LYS A 90 -18.99 -20.36 -8.33
C LYS A 90 -19.15 -19.69 -6.96
N GLU A 91 -20.03 -20.21 -6.11
CA GLU A 91 -20.18 -19.69 -4.74
C GLU A 91 -18.95 -20.00 -3.89
N ASP A 92 -18.41 -21.20 -4.01
CA ASP A 92 -17.21 -21.65 -3.30
C ASP A 92 -15.94 -20.86 -3.71
N VAL A 93 -15.78 -20.58 -5.01
CA VAL A 93 -14.73 -19.68 -5.53
C VAL A 93 -14.91 -18.27 -4.98
N ARG A 94 -16.14 -17.76 -4.92
CA ARG A 94 -16.43 -16.43 -4.37
C ARG A 94 -16.03 -16.35 -2.89
N GLU A 95 -16.35 -17.38 -2.11
CA GLU A 95 -16.01 -17.39 -0.69
C GLU A 95 -14.50 -17.48 -0.47
N THR A 96 -13.81 -18.32 -1.25
CA THR A 96 -12.33 -18.42 -1.22
C THR A 96 -11.66 -17.09 -1.55
N ILE A 97 -12.18 -16.34 -2.55
CA ILE A 97 -11.68 -15.00 -2.89
C ILE A 97 -11.83 -14.02 -1.72
N LYS A 98 -12.97 -14.04 -1.01
CA LYS A 98 -13.17 -13.16 0.16
C LYS A 98 -12.16 -13.46 1.27
N ILE A 99 -11.87 -14.74 1.50
CA ILE A 99 -10.88 -15.18 2.50
C ILE A 99 -9.49 -14.64 2.13
N ILE A 100 -9.05 -14.86 0.89
CA ILE A 100 -7.75 -14.36 0.39
C ILE A 100 -7.67 -12.83 0.49
N GLN A 101 -8.74 -12.10 0.19
CA GLN A 101 -8.78 -10.66 0.34
C GLN A 101 -8.59 -10.22 1.80
N GLY A 102 -9.24 -10.90 2.75
CA GLY A 102 -9.07 -10.64 4.18
C GLY A 102 -7.62 -10.87 4.65
N GLU A 103 -7.03 -11.99 4.26
CA GLU A 103 -5.63 -12.34 4.55
C GLU A 103 -4.65 -11.31 3.97
N LEU A 104 -4.93 -10.79 2.77
CA LEU A 104 -4.11 -9.76 2.13
C LEU A 104 -4.13 -8.45 2.92
N TYR A 105 -5.29 -8.01 3.40
CA TYR A 105 -5.39 -6.83 4.26
C TYR A 105 -4.65 -7.01 5.60
N GLU A 106 -4.71 -8.22 6.19
CA GLU A 106 -3.97 -8.51 7.42
C GLU A 106 -2.46 -8.51 7.19
N LEU A 107 -2.00 -9.11 6.09
CA LEU A 107 -0.61 -9.14 5.69
C LEU A 107 -0.05 -7.73 5.44
N GLU A 108 -0.81 -6.89 4.72
CA GLU A 108 -0.46 -5.49 4.46
C GLU A 108 -0.27 -4.74 5.79
N GLY A 109 -1.19 -4.90 6.74
CA GLY A 109 -1.08 -4.31 8.07
C GLY A 109 0.21 -4.72 8.81
N LYS A 110 0.55 -6.01 8.80
CA LYS A 110 1.73 -6.54 9.52
C LYS A 110 3.05 -6.16 8.86
N VAL A 111 3.13 -6.18 7.53
CA VAL A 111 4.31 -5.72 6.78
C VAL A 111 4.59 -4.25 7.09
N ASN A 112 3.56 -3.42 7.17
CA ASN A 112 3.70 -2.01 7.49
C ASN A 112 4.25 -1.78 8.92
N LEU A 113 3.86 -2.62 9.88
CA LEU A 113 4.41 -2.58 11.25
C LEU A 113 5.90 -2.93 11.27
N LEU A 114 6.32 -3.95 10.51
CA LEU A 114 7.72 -4.35 10.39
C LEU A 114 8.59 -3.28 9.72
N ILE A 115 8.09 -2.63 8.66
CA ILE A 115 8.78 -1.51 7.99
C ILE A 115 8.98 -0.34 8.95
N ARG A 116 7.96 0.00 9.75
CA ARG A 116 8.05 1.06 10.77
C ARG A 116 9.06 0.73 11.87
N ALA A 117 9.12 -0.53 12.28
CA ALA A 117 10.04 -0.96 13.33
C ALA A 117 11.51 -0.99 12.89
N THR A 118 11.76 -1.30 11.62
CA THR A 118 13.10 -1.38 11.02
C THR A 118 13.62 -0.04 10.52
N SER A 119 12.73 0.92 10.25
CA SER A 119 13.10 2.29 9.88
C SER A 119 13.59 3.07 11.10
N ASN A 120 14.90 3.33 11.17
CA ASN A 120 15.54 4.13 12.21
C ASN A 120 15.13 5.62 12.12
N PRO A 121 14.55 6.24 13.16
CA PRO A 121 14.38 7.69 13.21
C PRO A 121 15.64 8.30 13.81
N ILE A 122 16.70 8.41 13.01
CA ILE A 122 17.79 9.35 13.32
C ILE A 122 17.57 10.58 12.45
N MET A 123 16.60 11.41 12.81
CA MET A 123 16.56 12.81 12.38
C MET A 123 15.63 13.64 13.25
N GLY A 124 16.22 14.50 14.10
CA GLY A 124 15.66 15.79 14.48
C GLY A 124 14.45 15.84 15.44
N SER A 125 14.76 15.91 16.74
CA SER A 125 14.39 17.04 17.60
C SER A 125 12.90 17.47 17.75
N TYR A 126 12.31 17.15 18.93
CA TYR A 126 11.16 17.75 19.66
C TYR A 126 9.90 18.18 18.85
N GLU A 127 8.66 17.82 19.20
CA GLU A 127 7.96 18.15 20.45
C GLU A 127 6.97 17.04 20.89
N VAL A 128 6.92 16.81 22.20
CA VAL A 128 5.89 16.05 22.90
C VAL A 128 4.62 16.89 23.02
N GLY A 129 3.47 16.40 22.54
CA GLY A 129 2.18 17.02 22.87
C GLY A 129 0.98 16.54 22.06
N ASN A 130 0.18 15.68 22.71
CA ASN A 130 -1.19 15.25 22.38
C ASN A 130 -1.39 14.19 21.30
N THR A 131 -2.05 13.12 21.73
CA THR A 131 -2.75 12.10 20.96
C THR A 131 -3.45 12.69 19.73
N LYS A 132 -2.78 12.60 18.59
CA LYS A 132 -3.34 12.83 17.27
C LYS A 132 -2.85 11.70 16.39
N ASN A 133 -3.75 11.20 15.56
CA ASN A 133 -3.53 10.32 14.40
C ASN A 133 -2.06 10.32 13.94
N PRO A 134 -1.43 9.16 13.62
CA PRO A 134 -0.04 9.11 13.16
C PRO A 134 0.17 10.22 12.14
N GLU A 135 1.02 11.18 12.49
CA GLU A 135 1.08 12.46 11.81
C GLU A 135 1.50 12.23 10.37
N LEU A 136 0.55 12.38 9.45
CA LEU A 136 0.80 12.16 8.03
C LEU A 136 1.73 13.26 7.55
N LYS A 137 2.97 12.89 7.23
CA LYS A 137 3.97 13.86 6.77
C LYS A 137 3.54 14.44 5.43
N ALA A 138 3.33 15.74 5.40
CA ALA A 138 2.99 16.42 4.17
C ALA A 138 4.16 16.42 3.18
N PHE A 139 3.86 16.26 1.89
CA PHE A 139 4.87 16.26 0.83
C PHE A 139 5.15 17.68 0.36
N GLY A 140 6.42 18.09 0.40
CA GLY A 140 6.87 19.44 0.04
C GLY A 140 7.20 19.64 -1.44
N GLY A 141 7.21 18.57 -2.25
CA GLY A 141 7.59 18.66 -3.67
C GLY A 141 9.08 18.40 -3.95
N ALA A 142 9.75 17.63 -3.08
CA ALA A 142 11.11 17.18 -3.37
C ALA A 142 11.13 16.35 -4.67
N ARG A 143 12.10 16.63 -5.55
CA ARG A 143 12.29 15.87 -6.80
C ARG A 143 13.08 14.59 -6.57
N ASP A 144 12.53 13.72 -5.74
CA ASP A 144 13.15 12.48 -5.30
C ASP A 144 12.12 11.34 -5.37
N ALA A 145 12.44 10.28 -6.13
CA ALA A 145 11.52 9.16 -6.33
C ALA A 145 11.14 8.47 -5.02
N LYS A 146 12.09 8.35 -4.08
CA LYS A 146 11.87 7.74 -2.77
C LYS A 146 10.94 8.59 -1.91
N GLU A 147 11.10 9.92 -1.91
CA GLU A 147 10.18 10.79 -1.17
C GLU A 147 8.76 10.78 -1.75
N VAL A 148 8.64 10.74 -3.08
CA VAL A 148 7.34 10.62 -3.75
C VAL A 148 6.68 9.28 -3.44
N ASP A 149 7.41 8.17 -3.50
CA ASP A 149 6.86 6.84 -3.20
C ASP A 149 6.49 6.70 -1.72
N ASN A 150 7.31 7.23 -0.80
CA ASN A 150 6.98 7.26 0.62
C ASN A 150 5.70 8.05 0.90
N PHE A 151 5.55 9.24 0.30
CA PHE A 151 4.33 10.03 0.45
C PHE A 151 3.09 9.29 -0.07
N LEU A 152 3.16 8.71 -1.27
CA LEU A 152 2.05 7.98 -1.86
C LEU A 152 1.64 6.77 -1.00
N PHE A 153 2.62 6.06 -0.47
CA PHE A 153 2.38 4.96 0.44
C PHE A 153 1.68 5.41 1.74
N ASP A 154 2.21 6.45 2.38
CA ASP A 154 1.65 6.97 3.64
C ASP A 154 0.22 7.52 3.47
N ILE A 155 -0.06 8.25 2.39
CA ILE A 155 -1.39 8.82 2.12
C ILE A 155 -2.42 7.76 1.72
N GLU A 156 -2.02 6.72 0.97
CA GLU A 156 -2.89 5.58 0.64
C GLU A 156 -3.25 4.81 1.92
N LEU A 157 -2.29 4.58 2.80
CA LEU A 157 -2.52 3.95 4.10
C LEU A 157 -3.51 4.77 4.95
N TYR A 158 -3.36 6.10 4.97
CA TYR A 158 -4.30 6.98 5.67
C TYR A 158 -5.72 6.91 5.11
N PHE A 159 -5.88 6.91 3.78
CA PHE A 159 -7.19 6.81 3.15
C PHE A 159 -7.86 5.46 3.41
N ASN A 160 -7.09 4.37 3.36
CA ASN A 160 -7.58 3.04 3.70
C ASN A 160 -8.03 2.97 5.17
N ALA A 161 -7.23 3.49 6.10
CA ALA A 161 -7.55 3.51 7.54
C ALA A 161 -8.79 4.36 7.87
N THR A 162 -9.01 5.44 7.12
CA THR A 162 -10.16 6.34 7.30
C THR A 162 -11.40 5.92 6.49
N LYS A 163 -11.35 4.75 5.81
CA LYS A 163 -12.40 4.24 4.90
C LYS A 163 -12.74 5.20 3.75
N ASN A 164 -11.84 6.11 3.39
CA ASN A 164 -12.01 7.04 2.28
C ASN A 164 -11.47 6.42 0.98
N ASN A 165 -12.20 5.44 0.46
CA ASN A 165 -11.76 4.59 -0.64
C ASN A 165 -12.28 5.06 -2.01
N SER A 166 -13.00 6.17 -2.10
CA SER A 166 -13.44 6.73 -3.38
C SER A 166 -12.40 7.67 -3.96
N ASP A 167 -12.17 7.58 -5.27
CA ASP A 167 -11.23 8.47 -5.97
C ASP A 167 -11.58 9.95 -5.76
N GLU A 168 -12.85 10.32 -5.87
CA GLU A 168 -13.33 11.67 -5.60
C GLU A 168 -12.97 12.14 -4.18
N GLY A 169 -13.17 11.27 -3.18
CA GLY A 169 -12.86 11.57 -1.79
C GLY A 169 -11.36 11.73 -1.53
N ARG A 170 -10.53 10.92 -2.20
CA ARG A 170 -9.07 10.99 -2.12
C ARG A 170 -8.53 12.25 -2.79
N LEU A 171 -8.97 12.55 -4.02
CA LEU A 171 -8.58 13.75 -4.76
C LEU A 171 -9.00 15.05 -4.07
N LYS A 172 -10.12 15.03 -3.34
CA LYS A 172 -10.56 16.17 -2.53
C LYS A 172 -9.69 16.39 -1.28
N MET A 173 -9.15 15.33 -0.71
CA MET A 173 -8.40 15.36 0.56
C MET A 173 -6.89 15.51 0.38
N VAL A 174 -6.30 14.92 -0.68
CA VAL A 174 -4.86 14.95 -0.92
C VAL A 174 -4.21 16.35 -0.88
N PRO A 175 -4.86 17.46 -1.31
CA PRO A 175 -4.25 18.79 -1.29
C PRO A 175 -4.00 19.33 0.13
N MET A 176 -4.66 18.74 1.14
CA MET A 176 -4.39 19.06 2.55
C MET A 176 -3.00 18.56 2.99
N TYR A 177 -2.46 17.57 2.30
CA TYR A 177 -1.18 16.91 2.61
C TYR A 177 -0.07 17.25 1.61
N LEU A 178 -0.33 18.20 0.70
CA LEU A 178 0.67 18.81 -0.16
C LEU A 178 1.07 20.17 0.42
N THR A 179 2.36 20.46 0.40
CA THR A 179 2.95 21.72 0.86
C THR A 179 3.95 22.25 -0.16
N VAL A 180 4.36 23.52 0.00
CA VAL A 180 5.39 24.20 -0.81
C VAL A 180 5.17 23.97 -2.31
N ASP A 181 6.10 23.30 -2.99
CA ASP A 181 6.12 23.18 -4.45
C ASP A 181 5.07 22.18 -4.95
N ALA A 182 4.81 21.11 -4.19
CA ALA A 182 3.74 20.16 -4.50
C ALA A 182 2.36 20.81 -4.45
N LYS A 183 2.13 21.71 -3.48
CA LYS A 183 0.86 22.45 -3.39
C LYS A 183 0.69 23.46 -4.51
N LEU A 184 1.78 24.10 -4.93
CA LEU A 184 1.76 25.02 -6.06
C LEU A 184 1.46 24.27 -7.36
N TRP A 185 2.15 23.16 -7.61
CA TRP A 185 1.89 22.29 -8.76
C TRP A 185 0.43 21.82 -8.82
N TRP A 186 -0.13 21.38 -7.69
CA TRP A 186 -1.53 20.93 -7.65
C TRP A 186 -2.51 22.07 -8.00
N ARG A 187 -2.25 23.31 -7.57
CA ARG A 187 -3.07 24.47 -7.95
C ARG A 187 -3.03 24.71 -9.46
N THR A 188 -1.83 24.64 -10.07
CA THR A 188 -1.68 24.74 -11.52
C THR A 188 -2.44 23.63 -12.24
N LYS A 189 -2.36 22.38 -11.76
CA LYS A 189 -3.13 21.26 -12.33
C LYS A 189 -4.65 21.48 -12.24
N VAL A 190 -5.16 22.01 -11.12
CA VAL A 190 -6.58 22.34 -11.00
C VAL A 190 -7.01 23.39 -12.02
N GLU A 191 -6.19 24.42 -12.27
CA GLU A 191 -6.45 25.41 -13.32
C GLU A 191 -6.44 24.77 -14.71
N GLU A 192 -5.49 23.90 -15.01
CA GLU A 192 -5.43 23.14 -16.26
C GLU A 192 -6.68 22.25 -16.45
N ILE A 193 -7.18 21.60 -15.39
CA ILE A 193 -8.41 20.80 -15.43
C ILE A 193 -9.62 21.69 -15.76
N ILE A 194 -9.74 22.85 -15.11
CA ILE A 194 -10.84 23.80 -15.35
C ILE A 194 -10.81 24.32 -16.79
N LEU A 195 -9.62 24.54 -17.34
CA LEU A 195 -9.41 24.98 -18.73
C LEU A 195 -9.55 23.83 -19.74
N GLY A 196 -9.79 22.59 -19.29
CA GLY A 196 -9.92 21.41 -20.15
C GLY A 196 -8.60 20.96 -20.79
N GLN A 197 -7.47 21.39 -20.24
CA GLN A 197 -6.12 21.12 -20.76
C GLN A 197 -5.52 19.82 -20.21
N CYS A 198 -6.00 19.34 -19.06
CA CYS A 198 -5.69 18.01 -18.54
C CYS A 198 -6.89 17.38 -17.84
N SER A 199 -6.84 16.07 -17.61
CA SER A 199 -7.86 15.32 -16.89
C SER A 199 -7.20 14.43 -15.83
N ILE A 200 -7.46 14.75 -14.56
CA ILE A 200 -7.14 13.88 -13.42
C ILE A 200 -8.48 13.50 -12.80
N ALA A 201 -9.04 12.38 -13.25
CA ALA A 201 -10.37 11.93 -12.85
C ALA A 201 -10.33 10.80 -11.82
N SER A 202 -9.20 10.10 -11.72
CA SER A 202 -8.97 8.98 -10.80
C SER A 202 -7.78 9.21 -9.88
N TRP A 203 -7.69 8.41 -8.82
CA TRP A 203 -6.53 8.40 -7.94
C TRP A 203 -5.25 7.92 -8.66
N ASP A 204 -5.39 7.01 -9.62
CA ASP A 204 -4.26 6.52 -10.42
C ASP A 204 -3.72 7.59 -11.38
N ASP A 205 -4.58 8.41 -11.98
CA ASP A 205 -4.16 9.57 -12.78
C ASP A 205 -3.33 10.54 -11.95
N PHE A 206 -3.77 10.81 -10.72
CA PHE A 206 -3.03 11.66 -9.79
C PHE A 206 -1.65 11.09 -9.48
N LYS A 207 -1.55 9.79 -9.16
CA LYS A 207 -0.27 9.13 -8.89
C LYS A 207 0.69 9.23 -10.08
N LYS A 208 0.18 9.02 -11.29
CA LYS A 208 0.98 9.09 -12.52
C LYS A 208 1.52 10.51 -12.76
N GLU A 209 0.67 11.52 -12.65
CA GLU A 209 1.06 12.93 -12.84
C GLU A 209 2.02 13.40 -11.72
N LEU A 210 1.78 13.00 -10.48
CA LEU A 210 2.66 13.32 -9.35
C LEU A 210 4.06 12.74 -9.55
N LYS A 211 4.14 11.46 -9.95
CA LYS A 211 5.42 10.81 -10.29
C LYS A 211 6.09 11.47 -11.48
N ALA A 212 5.35 11.78 -12.54
CA ALA A 212 5.91 12.46 -13.71
C ALA A 212 6.51 13.83 -13.36
N GLN A 213 5.91 14.56 -12.41
CA GLN A 213 6.38 15.88 -12.00
C GLN A 213 7.59 15.84 -11.06
N PHE A 214 7.59 14.92 -10.09
CA PHE A 214 8.51 14.93 -8.95
C PHE A 214 9.51 13.78 -8.95
N TYR A 215 9.43 12.83 -9.89
CA TYR A 215 10.57 11.96 -10.11
C TYR A 215 11.71 12.77 -10.75
N PRO A 216 12.96 12.54 -10.33
CA PRO A 216 14.10 13.13 -11.01
C PRO A 216 14.07 12.68 -12.48
N GLU A 217 14.01 13.64 -13.40
CA GLU A 217 14.11 13.33 -14.82
C GLU A 217 15.38 12.51 -15.04
N ASN A 218 15.26 11.36 -15.70
CA ASN A 218 16.43 10.67 -16.22
C ASN A 218 17.01 11.54 -17.35
N VAL A 219 17.86 12.49 -16.97
CA VAL A 219 18.45 13.50 -17.86
C VAL A 219 19.19 12.84 -19.03
N ALA A 220 19.73 11.63 -18.81
CA ALA A 220 20.39 10.85 -19.84
C ALA A 220 19.40 10.28 -20.88
N TYR A 221 18.24 9.81 -20.46
CA TYR A 221 17.19 9.30 -21.36
C TYR A 221 16.59 10.42 -22.21
N ASN A 222 16.26 11.57 -21.61
CA ASN A 222 15.72 12.72 -22.35
C ASN A 222 16.76 13.36 -23.28
N ALA A 223 18.05 13.34 -22.93
CA ALA A 223 19.11 13.78 -23.84
C ALA A 223 19.26 12.85 -25.06
N GLN A 224 19.09 11.53 -24.88
CA GLN A 224 19.11 10.57 -25.99
C GLN A 224 17.87 10.65 -26.88
N CYS A 225 16.67 10.81 -26.30
CA CYS A 225 15.44 11.00 -27.09
C CYS A 225 15.50 12.30 -27.92
N LYS A 226 15.96 13.42 -27.33
CA LYS A 226 16.12 14.68 -28.06
C LYS A 226 17.19 14.64 -29.16
N LEU A 227 18.17 13.73 -29.08
CA LEU A 227 19.16 13.49 -30.13
C LEU A 227 18.59 12.69 -31.29
N ASN A 228 17.71 11.72 -31.01
CA ASN A 228 17.05 10.91 -32.04
C ASN A 228 15.96 11.66 -32.80
N ASP A 229 15.35 12.69 -32.19
CA ASP A 229 14.36 13.55 -32.86
C ASP A 229 15.01 14.64 -33.75
N LEU A 230 16.35 14.75 -33.76
CA LEU A 230 17.12 15.72 -34.54
C LEU A 230 17.88 15.10 -35.73
N GLN A 231 17.71 13.81 -36.01
CA GLN A 231 18.25 13.10 -37.19
C GLN A 231 17.16 12.76 -38.21
#